data_AF-A0A2M7E784-F1
#
_entry.id   AF-A0A2M7E784-F1
#
_cell.length_a   1.000
_cell.length_b   1.000
_cell.length_c   1.000
_cell.angle_alpha   90.00
_cell.angle_beta   90.00
_cell.angle_gamma   90.00
#
_symmetry.space_group_name_H-M   'P 1'
#
loop_
_entity.id
_entity.type
_entity.pdbx_description
1 polymer ?
#
loop_
_entity_poly.entity_id
_entity_poly.type
_entity_poly.pdbx_seq_one_letter_code
_entity_poly.pdbx_strand_id
1 'polypeptide(L)'
;MNHYYSLPNKVFEYIFSGLPLIVSNFPDMGKLIDDYQCGWKVSVDEKSVVDLIEHISKEDIKEKRNNAINCRDNFGWDKEEEKLLKIYGQY
;
A
#
# COMPACT_ATOMS: atom_id res chain seq x y z
N MET A 1 -18.66 -7.51 -6.58
CA MET A 1 -17.59 -8.01 -7.48
C MET A 1 -16.73 -6.82 -7.88
N ASN A 2 -15.66 -6.53 -7.13
CA ASN A 2 -14.66 -5.52 -7.53
C ASN A 2 -13.32 -5.70 -6.78
N HIS A 3 -12.77 -6.92 -6.70
CA HIS A 3 -11.48 -7.14 -6.00
C HIS A 3 -10.25 -6.76 -6.84
N TYR A 4 -10.44 -6.41 -8.11
CA TYR A 4 -9.35 -6.11 -9.04
C TYR A 4 -8.96 -4.63 -9.08
N TYR A 5 -9.91 -3.73 -8.74
CA TYR A 5 -9.76 -2.27 -8.77
C TYR A 5 -10.04 -1.61 -7.41
N SER A 6 -10.05 -2.39 -6.33
CA SER A 6 -10.28 -1.86 -4.99
C SER A 6 -9.04 -2.14 -4.16
N LEU A 7 -8.40 -1.06 -3.69
CA LEU A 7 -7.45 -1.14 -2.60
C LEU A 7 -8.17 -1.76 -1.39
N PRO A 8 -7.78 -2.96 -0.95
CA PRO A 8 -8.46 -3.59 0.17
C PRO A 8 -8.14 -2.83 1.45
N ASN A 9 -9.15 -2.62 2.32
CA ASN A 9 -9.00 -1.92 3.60
C ASN A 9 -7.80 -2.42 4.43
N LYS A 10 -7.49 -3.72 4.33
CA LYS A 10 -6.34 -4.34 4.99
C LYS A 10 -5.00 -3.69 4.66
N VAL A 11 -4.81 -3.17 3.44
CA VAL A 11 -3.58 -2.46 3.07
C VAL A 11 -3.42 -1.22 3.95
N PHE A 12 -4.49 -0.44 4.10
CA PHE A 12 -4.48 0.73 4.96
C PHE A 12 -4.32 0.36 6.44
N GLU A 13 -5.00 -0.67 6.94
CA GLU A 13 -4.85 -1.14 8.32
C GLU A 13 -3.40 -1.47 8.67
N TYR A 14 -2.68 -2.15 7.78
CA TYR A 14 -1.26 -2.45 7.99
C TYR A 14 -0.35 -1.22 7.88
N ILE A 15 -0.63 -0.28 6.97
CA ILE A 15 0.08 1.01 6.89
C ILE A 15 -0.09 1.80 8.19
N PHE A 16 -1.33 1.91 8.70
CA PHE A 16 -1.61 2.61 9.96
C PHE A 16 -0.97 1.91 11.18
N SER A 17 -0.77 0.59 11.09
CA SER A 17 -0.02 -0.19 12.08
C SER A 17 1.50 -0.06 11.93
N GLY A 18 1.97 0.67 10.91
CA GLY A 18 3.38 0.85 10.59
C GLY A 18 4.05 -0.45 10.16
N LEU A 19 3.32 -1.35 9.50
CA LEU A 19 3.83 -2.62 9.02
C LEU A 19 4.08 -2.55 7.51
N PRO A 20 5.26 -2.99 7.03
CA PRO A 20 5.51 -3.09 5.60
C PRO A 20 4.70 -4.24 4.98
N LEU A 21 4.34 -4.09 3.70
CA LEU A 21 3.40 -5.00 3.03
C LEU A 21 4.07 -5.78 1.90
N ILE A 22 3.60 -7.00 1.65
CA ILE A 22 3.80 -7.70 0.37
C ILE A 22 2.43 -7.79 -0.30
N VAL A 23 2.29 -7.22 -1.50
CA VAL A 23 1.02 -7.18 -2.25
C VAL A 23 1.18 -7.80 -3.62
N SER A 24 0.09 -8.34 -4.16
CA SER A 24 0.03 -8.71 -5.57
C SER A 24 0.24 -7.49 -6.45
N ASN A 25 0.98 -7.65 -7.55
CA ASN A 25 1.25 -6.59 -8.53
C ASN A 25 0.02 -6.27 -9.41
N PHE A 26 -1.09 -5.91 -8.77
CA PHE A 26 -2.27 -5.34 -9.41
C PHE A 26 -2.16 -3.81 -9.48
N PRO A 27 -2.85 -3.14 -10.42
CA PRO A 27 -2.61 -1.72 -10.71
C PRO A 27 -2.63 -0.80 -9.48
N ASP A 28 -3.67 -0.88 -8.64
CA ASP A 28 -3.83 0.05 -7.52
C ASP A 28 -2.87 -0.24 -6.36
N MET A 29 -2.68 -1.51 -6.02
CA MET A 29 -1.77 -1.92 -4.95
C MET A 29 -0.31 -1.73 -5.35
N GLY A 30 0.04 -2.08 -6.59
CA GLY A 30 1.38 -1.87 -7.14
C GLY A 30 1.73 -0.39 -7.16
N LYS A 31 0.80 0.46 -7.61
CA LYS A 31 0.98 1.91 -7.58
C LYS A 31 1.19 2.45 -6.17
N LEU A 32 0.42 1.97 -5.18
CA LEU A 32 0.63 2.37 -3.78
C LEU A 32 2.05 2.03 -3.30
N ILE A 33 2.56 0.85 -3.62
CA ILE A 33 3.93 0.47 -3.28
C ILE A 33 4.95 1.35 -4.02
N ASP A 34 4.71 1.67 -5.29
CA ASP A 34 5.59 2.52 -6.08
C ASP A 34 5.64 3.96 -5.53
N ASP A 35 4.50 4.52 -5.17
CA ASP A 35 4.35 5.90 -4.71
C ASP A 35 4.94 6.11 -3.30
N TYR A 36 4.74 5.15 -2.39
CA TYR A 36 5.09 5.30 -0.98
C TYR A 36 6.26 4.46 -0.52
N GLN A 37 6.71 3.49 -1.32
CA GLN A 37 7.82 2.60 -0.99
C GLN A 37 7.64 1.93 0.38
N CYS A 38 6.41 1.62 0.79
CA CYS A 38 6.06 1.07 2.10
C CYS A 38 5.99 -0.47 2.10
N GLY A 39 6.52 -1.13 1.08
CA GLY A 39 6.49 -2.58 0.95
C GLY A 39 7.04 -3.07 -0.39
N TRP A 40 6.55 -4.21 -0.83
CA TRP A 40 6.94 -4.90 -2.06
C TRP A 40 5.72 -5.35 -2.85
N LYS A 41 5.86 -5.39 -4.18
CA LYS A 41 4.88 -5.95 -5.09
C LYS A 41 5.43 -7.23 -5.72
N VAL A 42 4.60 -8.26 -5.80
CA VAL A 42 5.01 -9.59 -6.26
C VAL A 42 3.98 -10.16 -7.25
N SER A 43 4.46 -10.96 -8.21
CA SER A 43 3.60 -11.73 -9.10
C SER A 43 2.78 -12.75 -8.32
N VAL A 44 1.60 -13.12 -8.85
CA VAL A 44 0.68 -14.05 -8.18
C VAL A 44 1.08 -15.49 -8.49
N ASP A 45 2.27 -15.89 -8.04
CA ASP A 45 2.79 -17.24 -8.13
C ASP A 45 3.71 -17.55 -6.94
N GLU A 46 3.78 -18.83 -6.58
CA GLU A 46 4.50 -19.30 -5.40
C GLU A 46 6.00 -18.95 -5.44
N LYS A 47 6.64 -19.13 -6.60
CA LYS A 47 8.09 -18.92 -6.75
C LYS A 47 8.46 -17.47 -6.47
N SER A 48 7.72 -16.53 -7.07
CA SER A 48 7.97 -15.10 -6.87
C SER A 48 7.85 -14.68 -5.40
N VAL A 49 6.92 -15.28 -4.64
CA VAL A 49 6.75 -14.98 -3.21
C VAL A 49 7.91 -15.55 -2.39
N VAL A 50 8.33 -16.78 -2.66
CA VAL A 50 9.47 -17.42 -1.98
C VAL A 50 10.75 -16.63 -2.25
N ASP A 51 11.05 -16.36 -3.53
CA ASP A 51 12.24 -15.62 -3.94
C ASP A 51 12.29 -14.24 -3.27
N LEU A 52 11.17 -13.53 -3.20
CA LEU A 52 11.09 -12.25 -2.52
C LEU A 52 11.42 -12.36 -1.03
N ILE A 53 10.80 -13.30 -0.32
CA ILE A 53 10.99 -13.45 1.13
C ILE A 53 12.45 -13.81 1.46
N GLU A 54 13.10 -14.64 0.65
CA GLU A 54 14.49 -15.05 0.85
C GLU A 54 15.48 -13.88 0.68
N HIS A 55 15.13 -12.88 -0.13
CA HIS A 55 16.00 -11.72 -0.40
C HIS A 55 15.70 -10.49 0.45
N ILE A 56 14.63 -10.51 1.26
CA ILE A 56 14.33 -9.39 2.17
C ILE A 56 15.30 -9.39 3.34
N SER A 57 16.09 -8.32 3.46
CA SER A 57 16.97 -8.11 4.60
C SER A 57 16.25 -7.41 5.76
N LYS A 58 16.86 -7.46 6.96
CA LYS A 58 16.37 -6.70 8.12
C LYS A 58 16.38 -5.19 7.90
N GLU A 59 17.33 -4.69 7.10
CA GLU A 59 17.42 -3.26 6.80
C GLU A 59 16.30 -2.84 5.85
N ASP A 60 15.97 -3.67 4.84
CA ASP A 60 14.83 -3.42 3.96
C ASP A 60 13.52 -3.35 4.77
N ILE A 61 13.30 -4.30 5.68
CA ILE A 61 12.11 -4.29 6.55
C ILE A 61 12.04 -2.98 7.35
N LYS A 62 13.16 -2.53 7.91
CA LYS A 62 13.22 -1.31 8.72
C LYS A 62 12.95 -0.07 7.86
N GLU A 63 13.51 0.00 6.65
CA GLU A 63 13.24 1.06 5.69
C GLU A 63 11.74 1.10 5.32
N LYS A 64 11.18 -0.02 4.85
CA LYS A 64 9.77 -0.10 4.44
C LYS A 64 8.82 0.19 5.61
N ARG A 65 9.20 -0.20 6.84
CA ARG A 65 8.46 0.15 8.06
C ARG A 65 8.41 1.65 8.29
N ASN A 66 9.55 2.33 8.19
CA ASN A 66 9.60 3.79 8.35
C ASN A 66 8.75 4.48 7.26
N ASN A 67 8.82 3.98 6.03
CA ASN A 67 8.01 4.49 4.93
C ASN A 67 6.51 4.29 5.18
N ALA A 68 6.09 3.13 5.71
CA ALA A 68 4.70 2.89 6.11
C ALA A 68 4.22 3.87 7.20
N ILE A 69 5.06 4.12 8.21
CA ILE A 69 4.76 5.09 9.28
C ILE A 69 4.62 6.50 8.70
N ASN A 70 5.52 6.90 7.79
CA ASN A 70 5.52 8.23 7.20
C ASN A 70 4.35 8.45 6.23
N CYS A 71 3.94 7.41 5.48
CA CYS A 71 2.88 7.56 4.50
C CYS A 71 1.48 7.51 5.10
N ARG A 72 1.32 7.02 6.35
CA ARG A 72 0.02 6.93 7.03
C ARG A 72 -0.73 8.26 7.02
N ASP A 73 -0.02 9.37 7.19
CA ASP A 73 -0.63 10.69 7.29
C ASP A 73 -1.24 11.12 5.95
N ASN A 74 -0.90 10.48 4.82
CA ASN A 74 -1.50 10.71 3.50
C ASN A 74 -2.86 10.06 3.32
N PHE A 75 -3.27 9.20 4.26
CA PHE A 75 -4.52 8.48 4.22
C PHE A 75 -5.35 8.87 5.43
N GLY A 76 -6.66 9.06 5.23
CA GLY A 76 -7.55 9.49 6.30
C GLY A 76 -8.85 10.04 5.77
N TRP A 77 -9.89 10.02 6.59
CA TRP A 77 -11.19 10.53 6.21
C TRP A 77 -11.17 12.04 5.96
N ASP A 78 -10.40 12.79 6.75
CA ASP A 78 -10.16 14.22 6.58
C ASP A 78 -9.68 14.55 5.16
N LYS A 79 -8.73 13.77 4.64
CA LYS A 79 -8.18 13.98 3.29
C LYS A 79 -9.13 13.54 2.18
N GLU A 80 -9.86 12.45 2.38
CA GLU A 80 -10.82 11.97 1.39
C GLU A 80 -12.09 12.85 1.35
N GLU A 81 -12.53 13.36 2.50
CA GLU A 81 -13.64 14.31 2.60
C GLU A 81 -13.36 15.59 1.81
N GLU A 82 -12.16 16.18 1.94
CA GLU A 82 -11.78 17.35 1.15
C GLU A 82 -11.84 17.09 -0.36
N LYS A 83 -11.42 15.91 -0.82
CA LYS A 83 -11.49 15.53 -2.24
C LYS A 83 -12.95 15.36 -2.67
N LEU A 84 -13.78 14.71 -1.87
CA LEU A 84 -15.20 14.54 -2.14
C LEU A 84 -15.90 15.90 -2.23
N LEU A 85 -15.72 16.77 -1.23
CA LEU A 85 -16.31 18.11 -1.22
C LEU A 85 -15.90 18.93 -2.45
N LYS A 86 -14.65 18.83 -2.92
CA LYS A 86 -14.21 19.48 -4.17
C LYS A 86 -14.93 18.96 -5.40
N ILE A 87 -15.19 17.65 -5.49
CA ILE A 87 -15.89 17.03 -6.63
C ILE A 87 -17.36 17.44 -6.62
N TYR A 88 -18.02 17.39 -5.45
CA TYR A 88 -19.44 17.71 -5.33
C TYR A 88 -19.73 19.22 -5.39
N GLY A 89 -18.81 20.07 -4.93
CA GLY A 89 -18.95 21.53 -5.01
C GLY A 89 -18.66 22.13 -6.39
N GLN A 90 -18.31 21.30 -7.38
CA GLN A 90 -18.20 21.69 -8.79
C GLN A 90 -19.53 21.58 -9.56
N TYR A 91 -20.62 21.27 -8.86
CA TYR A 91 -22.01 21.34 -9.34
C TYR A 91 -22.79 22.38 -8.54
#